data_AF-A0A535XN97-F1
#
_entry.id   AF-A0A535XN97-F1
#
_cell.length_a   1.000
_cell.length_b   1.000
_cell.length_c   1.000
_cell.angle_alpha   90.00
_cell.angle_beta   90.00
_cell.angle_gamma   90.00
#
_symmetry.space_group_name_H-M   'P 1'
#
loop_
_entity.id
_entity.type
_entity.pdbx_description
1 polymer ?
#
loop_
_entity_poly.entity_id
_entity_poly.type
_entity_poly.pdbx_seq_one_letter_code
_entity_poly.pdbx_strand_id
1 'polypeptide(L)'
;MRKGAPHILSFALVAVLLAACSSPVATPGASTQTQTAAPVPTVEPTLAPDAPCRNCWPLTGKPLKLAAADKRALLVKIDNVPLARPHYGLTQADMVFEILVEGFATRLAVVFHSQDPQTIGNIRSARLADRSLTPMVRGALVYSGTSAYEMPLIQGDAANGKYVDLSADYTSGYYRVTFRPGPYNMFTSAAAMRQAIAAHGADTPQQIPSWGFLAATDHVATIAGMAGGVAATELTIPY
;
A
#
# COMPACT_ATOMS: atom_id res chain seq x y z
N MET A 1 -43.17 20.71 52.86
CA MET A 1 -42.82 19.28 52.76
C MET A 1 -41.30 19.16 52.79
N ARG A 2 -40.72 18.44 53.78
CA ARG A 2 -39.31 17.98 53.98
C ARG A 2 -38.19 19.03 53.73
N LYS A 3 -37.54 19.73 54.68
CA LYS A 3 -36.71 19.34 55.86
C LYS A 3 -35.84 18.10 55.59
N GLY A 4 -34.50 18.06 55.77
CA GLY A 4 -33.54 18.95 56.43
C GLY A 4 -32.09 18.46 56.18
N ALA A 5 -31.14 19.22 56.71
CA ALA A 5 -29.69 19.18 56.46
C ALA A 5 -28.92 18.18 57.40
N PRO A 6 -27.60 18.33 57.71
CA PRO A 6 -26.53 17.36 57.42
C PRO A 6 -25.90 16.70 58.68
N HIS A 7 -25.05 15.67 58.51
CA HIS A 7 -24.25 15.03 59.58
C HIS A 7 -22.82 14.76 59.04
N ILE A 8 -21.74 15.41 59.50
CA ILE A 8 -20.92 15.29 60.72
C ILE A 8 -20.20 13.93 60.91
N LEU A 9 -18.87 14.03 61.00
CA LEU A 9 -17.80 13.06 61.32
C LEU A 9 -18.09 12.11 62.50
N SER A 10 -17.46 10.92 62.50
CA SER A 10 -16.63 10.42 63.63
C SER A 10 -15.83 9.14 63.30
N PHE A 11 -14.58 9.13 63.77
CA PHE A 11 -13.61 8.02 63.82
C PHE A 11 -13.99 7.01 64.91
N ALA A 12 -13.74 5.71 64.70
CA ALA A 12 -13.70 4.72 65.77
C ALA A 12 -12.62 3.65 65.50
N LEU A 13 -11.62 3.66 66.37
CA LEU A 13 -10.53 2.70 66.51
C LEU A 13 -11.04 1.48 67.31
N VAL A 14 -10.74 0.26 66.86
CA VAL A 14 -10.94 -0.96 67.66
C VAL A 14 -9.67 -1.81 67.59
N ALA A 15 -9.04 -2.00 68.75
CA ALA A 15 -7.95 -2.91 69.00
C ALA A 15 -8.41 -3.96 70.01
N VAL A 16 -8.29 -5.27 69.70
CA VAL A 16 -8.46 -6.36 70.68
C VAL A 16 -7.58 -7.57 70.30
N LEU A 17 -6.50 -7.72 71.08
CA LEU A 17 -5.95 -8.89 71.78
C LEU A 17 -5.60 -10.23 71.10
N LEU A 18 -4.40 -10.69 71.48
CA LEU A 18 -3.76 -11.97 71.21
C LEU A 18 -4.49 -13.17 71.84
N ALA A 19 -4.41 -14.32 71.18
CA ALA A 19 -4.40 -15.63 71.83
C ALA A 19 -3.41 -16.56 71.12
N ALA A 20 -2.39 -16.98 71.86
CA ALA A 20 -1.43 -18.00 71.46
C ALA A 20 -2.01 -19.40 71.68
N CYS A 21 -1.84 -20.28 70.69
CA CYS A 21 -1.94 -21.73 70.88
C CYS A 21 -0.75 -22.40 70.19
N SER A 22 0.13 -22.97 71.00
CA SER A 22 1.23 -23.82 70.60
C SER A 22 0.74 -25.25 70.37
N SER A 23 1.19 -25.89 69.28
CA SER A 23 1.24 -27.35 69.15
C SER A 23 2.35 -27.73 68.16
N PRO A 24 3.10 -28.81 68.42
CA PRO A 24 4.30 -29.16 67.66
C PRO A 24 3.91 -29.92 66.39
N VAL A 25 4.47 -29.54 65.24
CA VAL A 25 4.30 -30.28 63.99
C VAL A 25 5.66 -30.61 63.39
N ALA A 26 5.74 -31.88 63.00
CA ALA A 26 6.91 -32.65 62.60
C ALA A 26 7.76 -32.01 61.51
N THR A 27 9.06 -32.24 61.63
CA THR A 27 10.09 -32.02 60.60
C THR A 27 9.73 -32.79 59.32
N PRO A 28 9.51 -32.12 58.17
CA PRO A 28 9.43 -32.83 56.89
C PRO A 28 10.84 -33.22 56.45
N GLY A 29 11.04 -34.52 56.22
CA GLY A 29 12.24 -35.03 55.58
C GLY A 29 12.42 -34.42 54.18
N ALA A 30 13.67 -34.10 53.84
CA ALA A 30 14.05 -33.63 52.53
C ALA A 30 13.74 -34.71 51.48
N SER A 31 12.63 -34.54 50.76
CA SER A 31 12.35 -35.26 49.53
C SER A 31 13.00 -34.47 48.38
N THR A 32 14.12 -34.97 47.88
CA THR A 32 14.71 -34.48 46.63
C THR A 32 13.82 -34.93 45.48
N GLN A 33 12.83 -34.11 45.14
CA GLN A 33 12.14 -34.22 43.87
C GLN A 33 13.06 -33.65 42.78
N THR A 34 13.58 -34.53 41.95
CA THR A 34 14.19 -34.15 40.66
C THR A 34 13.07 -33.52 39.82
N GLN A 35 13.03 -32.19 39.77
CA GLN A 35 12.21 -31.46 38.81
C GLN A 35 12.75 -31.77 37.41
N THR A 36 12.04 -32.62 36.68
CA THR A 36 12.16 -32.68 35.22
C THR A 36 11.80 -31.30 34.70
N ALA A 37 12.79 -30.55 34.24
CA ALA A 37 12.57 -29.27 33.59
C ALA A 37 11.62 -29.48 32.41
N ALA A 38 10.48 -28.78 32.43
CA ALA A 38 9.62 -28.69 31.26
C ALA A 38 10.46 -28.16 30.07
N PRO A 39 10.28 -28.67 28.85
CA PRO A 39 10.98 -28.14 27.71
C PRO A 39 10.66 -26.65 27.61
N VAL A 40 11.70 -25.81 27.73
CA VAL A 40 11.59 -24.38 27.44
C VAL A 40 11.07 -24.30 26.00
N PRO A 41 9.94 -23.62 25.73
CA PRO A 41 9.50 -23.43 24.36
C PRO A 41 10.65 -22.75 23.62
N THR A 42 11.22 -23.45 22.64
CA THR A 42 12.18 -22.88 21.71
C THR A 42 11.49 -21.69 21.07
N VAL A 43 11.91 -20.48 21.44
CA VAL A 43 11.40 -19.25 20.84
C VAL A 43 11.74 -19.35 19.37
N GLU A 44 10.71 -19.35 18.53
CA GLU A 44 10.87 -19.34 17.08
C GLU A 44 11.72 -18.11 16.71
N PRO A 45 12.79 -18.27 15.91
CA PRO A 45 13.70 -17.16 15.61
C PRO A 45 12.92 -15.98 15.03
N THR A 46 13.16 -14.78 15.57
CA THR A 46 12.66 -13.53 14.97
C THR A 46 13.15 -13.46 13.54
N LEU A 47 12.24 -13.38 12.57
CA LEU A 47 12.58 -13.27 11.15
C LEU A 47 13.56 -12.10 10.97
N ALA A 48 14.63 -12.34 10.20
CA ALA A 48 15.51 -11.27 9.80
C ALA A 48 14.68 -10.23 9.01
N PRO A 49 14.89 -8.91 9.21
CA PRO A 49 14.05 -7.86 8.63
C PRO A 49 14.09 -7.80 7.08
N ASP A 50 14.94 -8.62 6.46
CA ASP A 50 15.12 -8.88 5.03
C ASP A 50 14.41 -10.16 4.53
N ALA A 51 13.71 -10.91 5.40
CA ALA A 51 12.99 -12.10 4.97
C ALA A 51 11.87 -11.70 3.99
N PRO A 52 11.93 -12.14 2.71
CA PRO A 52 10.95 -11.73 1.72
C PRO A 52 9.56 -12.22 2.12
N CYS A 53 8.58 -11.33 2.11
CA CYS A 53 7.21 -11.73 2.34
C CYS A 53 6.77 -12.68 1.22
N ARG A 54 6.62 -13.97 1.57
CA ARG A 54 6.31 -15.04 0.60
C ARG A 54 4.90 -14.91 0.00
N ASN A 55 3.98 -14.28 0.74
CA ASN A 55 2.59 -14.05 0.34
C ASN A 55 2.25 -12.56 0.42
N CYS A 56 2.94 -11.72 -0.34
CA CYS A 56 2.65 -10.28 -0.42
C CYS A 56 2.47 -9.80 -1.86
N TRP A 57 1.82 -8.65 -1.99
CA TRP A 57 1.75 -7.92 -3.25
C TRP A 57 3.14 -7.40 -3.65
N PRO A 58 3.62 -7.69 -4.87
CA PRO A 58 4.99 -7.41 -5.29
C PRO A 58 5.32 -5.92 -5.37
N LEU A 59 4.32 -5.05 -5.50
CA LEU A 59 4.52 -3.60 -5.64
C LEU A 59 4.22 -2.82 -4.36
N THR A 60 3.74 -3.47 -3.29
CA THR A 60 3.39 -2.78 -2.04
C THR A 60 3.91 -3.45 -0.78
N GLY A 61 4.37 -4.70 -0.85
CA GLY A 61 4.80 -5.47 0.32
C GLY A 61 3.66 -5.79 1.29
N LYS A 62 2.40 -5.48 0.96
CA LYS A 62 1.24 -5.76 1.82
C LYS A 62 0.82 -7.23 1.69
N PRO A 63 0.31 -7.86 2.76
CA PRO A 63 -0.15 -9.25 2.72
C PRO A 63 -1.17 -9.52 1.60
N LEU A 64 -0.93 -10.60 0.87
CA LEU A 64 -1.83 -11.15 -0.13
C LEU A 64 -2.93 -11.93 0.59
N LYS A 65 -4.16 -11.40 0.62
CA LYS A 65 -5.28 -12.03 1.34
C LYS A 65 -5.90 -13.19 0.56
N LEU A 66 -6.63 -12.86 -0.51
CA LEU A 66 -7.49 -13.78 -1.29
C LEU A 66 -7.30 -13.62 -2.81
N ALA A 67 -6.31 -12.83 -3.23
CA ALA A 67 -6.09 -12.50 -4.63
C ALA A 67 -4.84 -13.22 -5.16
N ALA A 68 -4.80 -13.48 -6.47
CA ALA A 68 -3.57 -13.80 -7.16
C ALA A 68 -2.85 -12.48 -7.54
N ALA A 69 -1.54 -12.44 -7.31
CA ALA A 69 -0.69 -11.29 -7.65
C ALA A 69 -0.11 -11.40 -9.08
N ASP A 70 -0.71 -12.24 -9.92
CA ASP A 70 -0.25 -12.54 -11.27
C ASP A 70 -0.99 -11.75 -12.35
N LYS A 71 -1.95 -10.89 -11.98
CA LYS A 71 -2.59 -10.01 -12.96
C LYS A 71 -1.62 -8.92 -13.40
N ARG A 72 -1.66 -8.59 -14.70
CA ARG A 72 -0.90 -7.47 -15.28
C ARG A 72 -1.13 -6.16 -14.49
N ALA A 73 -0.13 -5.33 -14.23
CA ALA A 73 -0.38 -4.01 -13.62
C ALA A 73 -1.05 -3.05 -14.61
N LEU A 74 -1.87 -2.10 -14.14
CA LEU A 74 -2.32 -0.96 -14.96
C LEU A 74 -1.42 0.23 -14.65
N LEU A 75 -0.76 0.82 -15.66
CA LEU A 75 -0.11 2.12 -15.52
C LEU A 75 -0.98 3.16 -16.22
N VAL A 76 -1.57 4.04 -15.41
CA VAL A 76 -2.59 4.99 -15.86
C VAL A 76 -2.05 6.41 -15.84
N LYS A 77 -2.20 7.13 -16.95
CA LYS A 77 -1.84 8.53 -17.05
C LYS A 77 -2.96 9.43 -16.58
N ILE A 78 -2.65 10.24 -15.58
CA ILE A 78 -3.59 11.17 -14.94
C ILE A 78 -3.01 12.59 -15.00
N ASP A 79 -3.84 13.55 -15.40
CA ASP A 79 -3.50 14.97 -15.36
C ASP A 79 -3.25 15.42 -13.91
N ASN A 80 -2.29 16.33 -13.70
CA ASN A 80 -2.05 16.92 -12.38
C ASN A 80 -2.16 18.46 -12.37
N VAL A 81 -2.63 19.09 -13.45
CA VAL A 81 -2.87 20.55 -13.41
C VAL A 81 -3.99 20.91 -12.42
N PRO A 82 -4.02 22.14 -11.87
CA PRO A 82 -5.02 22.53 -10.88
C PRO A 82 -6.48 22.28 -11.31
N LEU A 83 -6.81 22.52 -12.58
CA LEU A 83 -8.17 22.31 -13.14
C LEU A 83 -8.59 20.83 -13.22
N ALA A 84 -7.63 19.91 -13.21
CA ALA A 84 -7.91 18.48 -13.19
C ALA A 84 -8.14 17.94 -11.77
N ARG A 85 -7.74 18.69 -10.74
CA ARG A 85 -7.91 18.26 -9.34
C ARG A 85 -9.38 18.45 -8.91
N PRO A 86 -9.89 17.65 -7.94
CA PRO A 86 -9.26 16.45 -7.36
C PRO A 86 -9.14 15.26 -8.33
N HIS A 87 -8.19 14.36 -8.03
CA HIS A 87 -8.00 13.09 -8.74
C HIS A 87 -8.98 12.01 -8.25
N TYR A 88 -9.22 10.99 -9.08
CA TYR A 88 -10.09 9.85 -8.76
C TYR A 88 -9.28 8.54 -8.84
N GLY A 89 -9.46 7.68 -7.84
CA GLY A 89 -8.78 6.37 -7.74
C GLY A 89 -7.39 6.41 -7.12
N LEU A 90 -6.77 7.59 -6.94
CA LEU A 90 -5.37 7.73 -6.52
C LEU A 90 -5.03 7.05 -5.17
N THR A 91 -5.97 7.02 -4.22
CA THR A 91 -5.77 6.38 -2.90
C THR A 91 -5.65 4.86 -2.95
N GLN A 92 -5.99 4.25 -4.09
CA GLN A 92 -5.92 2.81 -4.33
C GLN A 92 -4.68 2.44 -5.16
N ALA A 93 -3.81 3.40 -5.47
CA ALA A 93 -2.59 3.15 -6.22
C ALA A 93 -1.57 2.37 -5.37
N ASP A 94 -0.82 1.51 -6.04
CA ASP A 94 0.34 0.85 -5.46
C ASP A 94 1.56 1.78 -5.52
N MET A 95 1.69 2.51 -6.64
CA MET A 95 2.79 3.45 -6.89
C MET A 95 2.27 4.66 -7.66
N VAL A 96 2.88 5.82 -7.41
CA VAL A 96 2.60 7.07 -8.13
C VAL A 96 3.93 7.70 -8.51
N PHE A 97 4.13 7.93 -9.81
CA PHE A 97 5.24 8.73 -10.31
C PHE A 97 4.69 10.09 -10.75
N GLU A 98 5.21 11.16 -10.17
CA GLU A 98 4.96 12.52 -10.65
C GLU A 98 6.08 12.94 -11.60
N ILE A 99 5.70 13.37 -12.81
CA ILE A 99 6.65 13.58 -13.92
C ILE A 99 6.38 14.95 -14.52
N LEU A 100 7.42 15.78 -14.67
CA LEU A 100 7.36 17.02 -15.43
C LEU A 100 7.02 16.77 -16.89
N VAL A 101 6.11 17.58 -17.43
CA VAL A 101 5.67 17.52 -18.82
C VAL A 101 5.75 18.91 -19.47
N GLU A 102 4.80 19.28 -20.33
CA GLU A 102 4.79 20.60 -20.97
C GLU A 102 4.54 21.74 -19.97
N GLY A 103 5.21 22.86 -20.17
CA GLY A 103 4.88 24.13 -19.52
C GLY A 103 4.97 24.12 -17.99
N PHE A 104 5.94 23.37 -17.44
CA PHE A 104 6.13 23.19 -15.99
C PHE A 104 4.95 22.53 -15.26
N ALA A 105 3.98 21.97 -15.99
CA ALA A 105 2.99 21.10 -15.40
C ALA A 105 3.59 19.71 -15.13
N THR A 106 2.99 18.98 -14.19
CA THR A 106 3.27 17.56 -14.00
C THR A 106 2.10 16.70 -14.45
N ARG A 107 2.38 15.42 -14.74
CA ARG A 107 1.37 14.35 -14.86
C ARG A 107 1.76 13.19 -13.97
N LEU A 108 0.76 12.47 -13.52
CA LEU A 108 0.94 11.25 -12.75
C LEU A 108 0.99 10.04 -13.68
N ALA A 109 1.91 9.12 -13.44
CA ALA A 109 1.81 7.73 -13.88
C ALA A 109 1.45 6.89 -12.64
N VAL A 110 0.21 6.41 -12.60
CA VAL A 110 -0.36 5.74 -11.44
C VAL A 110 -0.47 4.25 -11.69
N VAL A 111 0.16 3.46 -10.83
CA VAL A 111 0.19 2.01 -10.96
C VAL A 111 -0.88 1.37 -10.08
N PHE A 112 -1.78 0.60 -10.68
CA PHE A 112 -2.79 -0.21 -9.99
C PHE A 112 -2.51 -1.70 -10.23
N HIS A 113 -2.12 -2.40 -9.17
CA HIS A 113 -1.98 -3.85 -9.19
C HIS A 113 -2.71 -4.49 -8.00
N SER A 114 -2.52 -4.04 -6.77
CA SER A 114 -3.19 -4.65 -5.60
C SER A 114 -4.68 -4.34 -5.48
N GLN A 115 -5.14 -3.24 -6.08
CA GLN A 115 -6.51 -2.74 -5.98
C GLN A 115 -7.06 -2.36 -7.36
N ASP A 116 -8.38 -2.44 -7.52
CA ASP A 116 -9.08 -2.13 -8.77
C ASP A 116 -10.12 -1.00 -8.52
N PRO A 117 -9.73 0.27 -8.67
CA PRO A 117 -10.63 1.40 -8.48
C PRO A 117 -11.79 1.43 -9.48
N GLN A 118 -12.99 1.73 -8.96
CA GLN A 118 -14.23 1.87 -9.74
C GLN A 118 -14.24 3.11 -10.63
N THR A 119 -13.45 4.11 -10.30
CA THR A 119 -13.35 5.36 -11.06
C THR A 119 -11.91 5.83 -11.06
N ILE A 120 -11.37 6.01 -12.26
CA ILE A 120 -10.05 6.56 -12.52
C ILE A 120 -10.25 7.70 -13.51
N GLY A 121 -9.77 8.88 -13.16
CA GLY A 121 -10.23 10.10 -13.80
C GLY A 121 -9.12 11.07 -14.18
N ASN A 122 -9.51 12.00 -15.05
CA ASN A 122 -8.61 12.94 -15.71
C ASN A 122 -7.53 12.21 -16.52
N ILE A 123 -7.94 11.18 -17.26
CA ILE A 123 -7.03 10.40 -18.09
C ILE A 123 -6.38 11.32 -19.11
N ARG A 124 -5.05 11.26 -19.19
CA ARG A 124 -4.26 12.18 -19.98
C ARG A 124 -3.21 11.50 -20.81
N SER A 125 -2.50 12.34 -21.54
CA SER A 125 -1.60 11.89 -22.57
C SER A 125 -0.35 11.21 -22.02
N ALA A 126 0.04 10.13 -22.69
CA ALA A 126 1.28 9.42 -22.41
C ALA A 126 2.50 10.20 -22.89
N ARG A 127 3.63 10.02 -22.23
CA ARG A 127 4.92 10.66 -22.51
C ARG A 127 6.04 9.63 -22.59
N LEU A 128 7.20 10.03 -23.12
CA LEU A 128 8.37 9.15 -23.29
C LEU A 128 8.73 8.33 -22.04
N ALA A 129 8.61 8.90 -20.83
CA ALA A 129 8.88 8.19 -19.58
C ALA A 129 8.03 6.92 -19.41
N ASP A 130 6.79 6.92 -19.93
CA ASP A 130 5.86 5.81 -19.78
C ASP A 130 6.31 4.55 -20.54
N ARG A 131 7.16 4.73 -21.57
CA ARG A 131 7.82 3.64 -22.31
C ARG A 131 8.77 2.82 -21.43
N SER A 132 9.31 3.43 -20.37
CA SER A 132 10.20 2.78 -19.40
C SER A 132 9.44 2.34 -18.15
N LEU A 133 8.50 3.16 -17.67
CA LEU A 133 7.73 2.86 -16.46
C LEU A 133 6.76 1.70 -16.63
N THR A 134 6.13 1.57 -17.80
CA THR A 134 5.15 0.49 -18.04
C THR A 134 5.79 -0.91 -18.03
N PRO A 135 6.89 -1.18 -18.77
CA PRO A 135 7.51 -2.51 -18.74
C PRO A 135 8.16 -2.85 -17.39
N MET A 136 8.58 -1.85 -16.60
CA MET A 136 9.11 -2.05 -15.24
C MET A 136 8.12 -2.81 -14.34
N VAL A 137 6.82 -2.60 -14.53
CA VAL A 137 5.75 -3.29 -13.79
C VAL A 137 5.04 -4.34 -14.65
N ARG A 138 5.62 -4.69 -15.81
CA ARG A 138 5.01 -5.56 -16.84
C ARG A 138 3.58 -5.14 -17.16
N GLY A 139 3.30 -3.84 -17.19
CA GLY A 139 1.95 -3.31 -17.15
C GLY A 139 1.24 -3.26 -18.49
N ALA A 140 0.04 -2.70 -18.45
CA ALA A 140 -0.69 -2.14 -19.57
C ALA A 140 -0.73 -0.61 -19.42
N LEU A 141 -0.45 0.13 -20.50
CA LEU A 141 -0.43 1.58 -20.54
C LEU A 141 -1.83 2.12 -20.88
N VAL A 142 -2.43 2.87 -19.97
CA VAL A 142 -3.78 3.46 -20.06
C VAL A 142 -3.64 4.98 -20.14
N TYR A 143 -4.07 5.58 -21.25
CA TYR A 143 -3.84 7.00 -21.52
C TYR A 143 -4.82 7.55 -22.58
N SER A 144 -4.85 8.87 -22.75
CA SER A 144 -5.64 9.54 -23.79
C SER A 144 -4.79 10.51 -24.59
N GLY A 145 -4.46 10.10 -25.82
CA GLY A 145 -3.60 10.84 -26.75
C GLY A 145 -2.12 10.88 -26.36
N THR A 146 -1.27 11.26 -27.30
CA THR A 146 0.14 11.57 -27.07
C THR A 146 0.63 12.50 -28.17
N SER A 147 1.88 12.95 -28.16
CA SER A 147 2.40 13.76 -29.27
C SER A 147 2.57 12.93 -30.54
N ALA A 148 2.54 13.56 -31.72
CA ALA A 148 2.78 12.88 -32.99
C ALA A 148 4.16 12.20 -33.06
N TYR A 149 5.14 12.74 -32.32
CA TYR A 149 6.47 12.16 -32.19
C TYR A 149 6.47 10.90 -31.30
N GLU A 150 5.76 10.92 -30.18
CA GLU A 150 5.74 9.83 -29.21
C GLU A 150 4.85 8.65 -29.63
N MET A 151 3.77 8.92 -30.38
CA MET A 151 2.80 7.89 -30.82
C MET A 151 3.47 6.67 -31.47
N PRO A 152 4.27 6.79 -32.55
CA PRO A 152 4.88 5.63 -33.18
C PRO A 152 5.87 4.90 -32.26
N LEU A 153 6.49 5.60 -31.30
CA LEU A 153 7.43 5.00 -30.35
C LEU A 153 6.69 4.16 -29.30
N ILE A 154 5.58 4.66 -28.77
CA ILE A 154 4.74 3.97 -27.80
C ILE A 154 4.09 2.73 -28.43
N GLN A 155 3.52 2.89 -29.63
CA GLN A 155 2.90 1.79 -30.38
C GLN A 155 3.94 0.76 -30.81
N GLY A 156 5.12 1.20 -31.24
CA GLY A 156 6.22 0.30 -31.60
C GLY A 156 6.71 -0.54 -30.41
N ASP A 157 6.82 0.05 -29.22
CA ASP A 157 7.16 -0.70 -28.01
C ASP A 157 6.10 -1.74 -27.62
N ALA A 158 4.81 -1.39 -27.76
CA ALA A 158 3.70 -2.31 -27.52
C ALA A 158 3.66 -3.45 -28.54
N ALA A 159 3.85 -3.15 -29.83
CA ALA A 159 3.92 -4.14 -30.91
C ALA A 159 5.09 -5.12 -30.71
N ASN A 160 6.18 -4.67 -30.10
CA ASN A 160 7.32 -5.51 -29.70
C ASN A 160 7.10 -6.25 -28.36
N GLY A 161 5.89 -6.23 -27.81
CA GLY A 161 5.51 -7.00 -26.63
C GLY A 161 6.01 -6.44 -25.30
N LYS A 162 6.49 -5.18 -25.24
CA LYS A 162 6.97 -4.59 -23.97
C LYS A 162 5.86 -4.36 -22.96
N TYR A 163 4.66 -4.04 -23.42
CA TYR A 163 3.46 -3.81 -22.62
C TYR A 163 2.21 -3.86 -23.51
N VAL A 164 1.04 -3.86 -22.88
CA VAL A 164 -0.24 -3.72 -23.60
C VAL A 164 -0.55 -2.24 -23.76
N ASP A 165 -0.89 -1.82 -24.96
CA ASP A 165 -1.30 -0.45 -25.27
C ASP A 165 -2.82 -0.34 -25.23
N LEU A 166 -3.34 0.47 -24.31
CA LEU A 166 -4.76 0.69 -24.10
C LEU A 166 -5.16 2.14 -24.33
N SER A 167 -4.62 2.83 -25.34
CA SER A 167 -5.01 4.22 -25.64
C SER A 167 -6.52 4.40 -25.79
N ALA A 168 -7.06 5.47 -25.22
CA ALA A 168 -8.46 5.88 -25.42
C ALA A 168 -8.80 6.20 -26.88
N ASP A 169 -7.81 6.32 -27.76
CA ASP A 169 -8.01 6.60 -29.19
C ASP A 169 -8.53 5.37 -29.96
N TYR A 170 -8.32 4.15 -29.45
CA TYR A 170 -8.74 2.90 -30.09
C TYR A 170 -9.20 1.79 -29.13
N THR A 171 -9.04 1.97 -27.82
CA THR A 171 -9.49 1.01 -26.80
C THR A 171 -10.81 1.46 -26.18
N SER A 172 -11.72 0.53 -25.94
CA SER A 172 -13.00 0.78 -25.26
C SER A 172 -12.83 0.91 -23.74
N GLY A 173 -13.91 1.22 -23.01
CA GLY A 173 -13.88 1.32 -21.55
C GLY A 173 -13.54 2.71 -21.02
N TYR A 174 -13.48 3.71 -21.89
CA TYR A 174 -13.38 5.12 -21.55
C TYR A 174 -14.73 5.82 -21.66
N TYR A 175 -14.93 6.85 -20.85
CA TYR A 175 -16.13 7.69 -20.91
C TYR A 175 -15.79 9.14 -20.56
N ARG A 176 -16.65 10.07 -21.00
CA ARG A 176 -16.53 11.49 -20.66
C ARG A 176 -17.57 11.89 -19.61
N VAL A 177 -17.14 12.65 -18.62
CA VAL A 177 -18.03 13.27 -17.62
C VAL A 177 -18.46 14.67 -18.08
N THR A 178 -19.60 15.13 -17.59
CA THR A 178 -20.18 16.45 -17.95
C THR A 178 -19.83 17.56 -16.95
N PHE A 179 -19.45 17.20 -15.72
CA PHE A 179 -19.11 18.16 -14.66
C PHE A 179 -17.69 18.74 -14.76
N ARG A 180 -16.91 18.32 -15.77
CA ARG A 180 -15.59 18.88 -16.10
C ARG A 180 -15.55 19.27 -17.57
N PRO A 181 -14.89 20.39 -17.92
CA PRO A 181 -14.64 20.71 -19.32
C PRO A 181 -13.61 19.77 -19.91
N GLY A 182 -13.68 19.58 -21.23
CA GLY A 182 -12.54 19.03 -21.96
C GLY A 182 -11.32 19.93 -21.79
N PRO A 183 -10.10 19.37 -21.62
CA PRO A 183 -9.75 17.96 -21.79
C PRO A 183 -9.60 17.20 -20.47
N TYR A 184 -10.17 17.70 -19.36
CA TYR A 184 -10.05 17.11 -18.02
C TYR A 184 -11.20 16.15 -17.68
N ASN A 185 -11.97 15.73 -18.67
CA ASN A 185 -13.21 15.01 -18.48
C ASN A 185 -13.18 13.55 -18.95
N MET A 186 -12.01 13.02 -19.31
CA MET A 186 -11.84 11.60 -19.69
C MET A 186 -11.63 10.71 -18.47
N PHE A 187 -12.41 9.64 -18.35
CA PHE A 187 -12.46 8.73 -17.20
C PHE A 187 -12.53 7.27 -17.67
N THR A 188 -12.19 6.35 -16.77
CA THR A 188 -12.30 4.89 -16.93
C THR A 188 -12.44 4.21 -15.56
N SER A 189 -12.39 2.88 -15.51
CA SER A 189 -12.30 2.08 -14.29
C SER A 189 -11.29 0.96 -14.47
N ALA A 190 -10.76 0.43 -13.36
CA ALA A 190 -9.86 -0.71 -13.42
C ALA A 190 -10.54 -1.90 -14.08
N ALA A 191 -11.80 -2.17 -13.75
CA ALA A 191 -12.59 -3.26 -14.34
C ALA A 191 -12.70 -3.15 -15.87
N ALA A 192 -12.96 -1.95 -16.41
CA ALA A 192 -13.01 -1.72 -17.85
C ALA A 192 -11.65 -1.99 -18.51
N MET A 193 -10.55 -1.57 -17.87
CA MET A 193 -9.20 -1.83 -18.40
C MET A 193 -8.78 -3.30 -18.26
N ARG A 194 -9.26 -4.04 -17.25
CA ARG A 194 -9.09 -5.51 -17.18
C ARG A 194 -9.79 -6.20 -18.35
N GLN A 195 -11.02 -5.79 -18.66
CA GLN A 195 -11.75 -6.31 -19.81
C GLN A 195 -11.04 -5.99 -21.13
N ALA A 196 -10.48 -4.79 -21.27
CA ALA A 196 -9.68 -4.43 -22.43
C ALA A 196 -8.44 -5.34 -22.56
N ILE A 197 -7.69 -5.57 -21.47
CA ILE A 197 -6.54 -6.50 -21.47
C ILE A 197 -6.97 -7.90 -21.95
N ALA A 198 -8.09 -8.43 -21.47
CA ALA A 198 -8.60 -9.73 -21.89
C ALA A 198 -9.02 -9.73 -23.37
N ALA A 199 -9.63 -8.65 -23.87
CA ALA A 199 -9.98 -8.50 -25.29
C ALA A 199 -8.73 -8.46 -26.20
N HIS A 200 -7.59 -7.99 -25.68
CA HIS A 200 -6.29 -8.07 -26.33
C HIS A 200 -5.60 -9.44 -26.17
N GLY A 201 -6.22 -10.42 -25.51
CA GLY A 201 -5.64 -11.74 -25.23
C GLY A 201 -4.44 -11.69 -24.28
N ALA A 202 -4.33 -10.63 -23.48
CA ALA A 202 -3.15 -10.30 -22.68
C ALA A 202 -3.38 -10.42 -21.15
N ASP A 203 -4.45 -11.10 -20.75
CA ASP A 203 -4.84 -11.40 -19.36
C ASP A 203 -4.16 -12.65 -18.79
N THR A 204 -3.22 -13.23 -19.54
CA THR A 204 -2.40 -14.35 -19.07
C THR A 204 -1.60 -13.98 -17.82
N PRO A 205 -1.42 -14.93 -16.87
CA PRO A 205 -0.63 -14.70 -15.66
C PRO A 205 0.75 -14.10 -15.95
N GLN A 206 1.07 -13.03 -15.24
CA GLN A 206 2.31 -12.28 -15.32
C GLN A 206 3.08 -12.42 -13.99
N GLN A 207 4.38 -12.70 -14.09
CA GLN A 207 5.27 -12.60 -12.93
C GLN A 207 5.65 -11.13 -12.72
N ILE A 208 4.86 -10.38 -11.96
CA ILE A 208 5.13 -8.96 -11.68
C ILE A 208 6.44 -8.83 -10.88
N PRO A 209 7.41 -8.00 -11.33
CA PRO A 209 8.65 -7.81 -10.60
C PRO A 209 8.40 -7.31 -9.17
N SER A 210 8.91 -8.04 -8.17
CA SER A 210 8.77 -7.66 -6.77
C SER A 210 9.80 -6.61 -6.38
N TRP A 211 9.34 -5.61 -5.62
CA TRP A 211 10.20 -4.63 -4.97
C TRP A 211 10.63 -5.16 -3.59
N GLY A 212 11.78 -4.67 -3.13
CA GLY A 212 12.26 -4.95 -1.78
C GLY A 212 11.48 -4.11 -0.77
N PHE A 213 10.84 -4.77 0.20
CA PHE A 213 10.16 -4.11 1.31
C PHE A 213 10.74 -4.60 2.63
N LEU A 214 10.84 -3.69 3.59
CA LEU A 214 11.22 -4.03 4.95
C LEU A 214 10.04 -4.68 5.67
N ALA A 215 10.32 -5.73 6.44
CA ALA A 215 9.27 -6.48 7.14
C ALA A 215 8.58 -5.68 8.26
N ALA A 216 9.25 -4.64 8.79
CA ALA A 216 8.75 -3.78 9.86
C ALA A 216 8.88 -2.31 9.48
N THR A 217 7.90 -1.50 9.92
CA THR A 217 7.94 -0.04 9.76
C THR A 217 8.97 0.62 10.67
N ASP A 218 9.22 0.02 11.84
CA ASP A 218 10.31 0.41 12.72
C ASP A 218 11.53 -0.45 12.40
N HIS A 219 12.58 0.20 11.92
CA HIS A 219 13.80 -0.45 11.47
C HIS A 219 14.98 0.51 11.65
N VAL A 220 16.18 -0.05 11.78
CA VAL A 220 17.39 0.79 11.84
C VAL A 220 17.55 1.57 10.54
N ALA A 221 17.95 2.84 10.63
CA ALA A 221 18.05 3.74 9.48
C ALA A 221 19.00 3.23 8.37
N THR A 222 19.98 2.39 8.74
CA THR A 222 21.00 1.86 7.83
C THR A 222 20.59 0.61 7.07
N ILE A 223 19.44 0.01 7.40
CA ILE A 223 19.07 -1.34 6.92
C ILE A 223 18.96 -1.46 5.40
N ALA A 224 18.61 -0.35 4.72
CA ALA A 224 18.45 -0.29 3.26
C ALA A 224 19.58 0.50 2.58
N GLY A 225 20.75 0.62 3.21
CA GLY A 225 21.88 1.38 2.64
C GLY A 225 21.72 2.90 2.69
N MET A 226 20.74 3.42 3.43
CA MET A 226 20.46 4.85 3.61
C MET A 226 21.43 5.49 4.63
N ALA A 227 22.72 5.18 4.53
CA ALA A 227 23.74 5.76 5.39
C ALA A 227 23.82 7.28 5.18
N GLY A 228 23.69 8.05 6.27
CA GLY A 228 23.67 9.52 6.23
C GLY A 228 22.28 10.14 6.07
N GLY A 229 21.21 9.34 6.02
CA GLY A 229 19.85 9.85 6.07
C GLY A 229 19.51 10.50 7.42
N VAL A 230 18.69 11.55 7.39
CA VAL A 230 18.10 12.18 8.57
C VAL A 230 16.58 12.04 8.52
N ALA A 231 15.94 11.96 9.69
CA ALA A 231 14.49 11.95 9.76
C ALA A 231 13.94 13.28 9.20
N ALA A 232 13.02 13.19 8.25
CA ALA A 232 12.31 14.35 7.69
C ALA A 232 10.81 14.19 7.97
N THR A 233 10.18 15.25 8.46
CA THR A 233 8.73 15.32 8.65
C THR A 233 8.01 16.02 7.51
N GLU A 234 8.76 16.77 6.69
CA GLU A 234 8.29 17.50 5.52
C GLU A 234 9.37 17.47 4.43
N LEU A 235 8.94 17.32 3.19
CA LEU A 235 9.78 17.44 2.00
C LEU A 235 9.02 18.27 0.97
N THR A 236 9.61 19.39 0.55
CA THR A 236 9.09 20.21 -0.54
C THR A 236 9.89 19.93 -1.79
N ILE A 237 9.19 19.62 -2.89
CA ILE A 237 9.80 19.45 -4.21
C ILE A 237 9.37 20.65 -5.07
N PRO A 238 10.27 21.59 -5.40
CA PRO A 238 9.91 22.77 -6.18
C PRO A 238 9.83 22.42 -7.66
N TYR A 239 8.62 22.47 -8.23
CA TYR A 239 8.34 22.41 -9.66
C TYR A 239 7.51 23.63 -10.08
#